data_AF-A0A373VHV5-F1
#
_entry.id   AF-A0A373VHV5-F1
#
_cell.length_a   1.000
_cell.length_b   1.000
_cell.length_c   1.000
_cell.angle_alpha   90.00
_cell.angle_beta   90.00
_cell.angle_gamma   90.00
#
_symmetry.space_group_name_H-M   'P 1'
#
loop_
_entity.id
_entity.type
_entity.pdbx_description
1 polymer ?
#
loop_
_entity_poly.entity_id
_entity_poly.type
_entity_poly.pdbx_seq_one_letter_code
_entity_poly.pdbx_strand_id
1 'polypeptide(L)'
;MVTFRLVEETEQYLIYWYFPDGHEDEMHGIILIDKLNETVEIKKMAHNDFSHIVTVAEQNELRNSVNDMRREEGLPLLTEEEWPSATTEFTKTFFADHAISKIIEGYNSGEILKEGISVWY
;
A
#
# COMPACT_ATOMS: atom_id res chain seq x y z
N MET A 1 -6.98 12.40 -1.11
CA MET A 1 -6.75 11.80 -2.45
C MET A 1 -5.26 11.80 -2.74
N VAL A 2 -4.78 11.09 -3.76
CA VAL A 2 -3.36 11.16 -4.16
C VAL A 2 -3.26 11.17 -5.68
N THR A 3 -2.40 12.02 -6.22
CA THR A 3 -2.03 11.99 -7.64
C THR A 3 -0.63 11.41 -7.80
N PHE A 4 -0.35 10.79 -8.95
CA PHE A 4 0.97 10.27 -9.25
C PHE A 4 1.29 10.41 -10.72
N ARG A 5 2.59 10.44 -11.05
CA ARG A 5 3.10 10.43 -12.41
C ARG A 5 4.36 9.61 -12.53
N LEU A 6 4.48 8.88 -13.63
CA LEU A 6 5.68 8.18 -14.03
C LEU A 6 6.70 9.20 -14.50
N VAL A 7 7.88 9.19 -13.90
CA VAL A 7 8.98 10.09 -14.26
C VAL A 7 10.11 9.38 -14.97
N GLU A 8 10.25 8.06 -14.75
CA GLU A 8 11.26 7.26 -15.41
C GLU A 8 10.73 5.86 -15.67
N GLU A 9 10.97 5.38 -16.89
CA GLU A 9 10.64 4.03 -17.34
C GLU A 9 11.89 3.44 -17.99
N THR A 10 12.38 2.35 -17.42
CA THR A 10 13.49 1.56 -17.94
C THR A 10 13.06 0.12 -18.11
N GLU A 11 13.92 -0.76 -18.64
CA GLU A 11 13.61 -2.19 -18.74
C GLU A 11 13.39 -2.85 -17.37
N GLN A 12 14.09 -2.40 -16.32
CA GLN A 12 14.01 -2.97 -14.98
C GLN A 12 13.10 -2.18 -14.03
N TYR A 13 13.10 -0.85 -14.11
CA TYR A 13 12.47 0.00 -13.10
C TYR A 13 11.38 0.90 -13.68
N LEU A 14 10.36 1.14 -12.87
CA LEU A 14 9.42 2.24 -13.03
C LEU A 14 9.55 3.16 -11.81
N ILE A 15 9.78 4.44 -12.04
CA ILE A 15 9.89 5.44 -10.97
C ILE A 15 8.72 6.40 -11.08
N TYR A 16 7.98 6.51 -10.00
CA TYR A 16 6.83 7.40 -9.88
C TYR A 16 7.09 8.48 -8.85
N TRP A 17 6.60 9.68 -9.15
CA TRP A 17 6.36 10.71 -8.14
C TRP A 17 4.90 10.66 -7.73
N TYR A 18 4.64 10.83 -6.43
CA TYR A 18 3.29 10.96 -5.91
C TYR A 18 3.14 12.21 -5.05
N PHE A 19 1.92 12.75 -5.04
CA PHE A 19 1.56 14.02 -4.45
C PHE A 19 0.31 13.85 -3.59
N PRO A 20 0.45 13.87 -2.25
CA PRO A 20 -0.67 13.92 -1.33
C PRO A 20 -1.61 15.07 -1.68
N ASP A 21 -2.91 14.77 -1.78
CA ASP A 21 -3.98 15.70 -2.10
C ASP A 21 -3.79 16.53 -3.39
N GLY A 22 -2.91 16.07 -4.29
CA GLY A 22 -2.66 16.72 -5.57
C GLY A 22 -1.82 18.00 -5.50
N HIS A 23 -1.16 18.26 -4.36
CA HIS A 23 -0.27 19.40 -4.19
C HIS A 23 1.07 19.18 -4.91
N GLU A 24 1.09 19.41 -6.22
CA GLU A 24 2.29 19.27 -7.06
C GLU A 24 3.38 20.33 -6.81
N ASP A 25 3.00 21.44 -6.19
CA ASP A 25 3.88 22.52 -5.75
C ASP A 25 4.70 22.16 -4.50
N GLU A 26 4.32 21.10 -3.80
CA GLU A 26 5.03 20.60 -2.63
C GLU A 26 6.04 19.48 -2.93
N MET A 27 6.82 19.08 -1.92
CA MET A 27 7.79 17.99 -2.05
C MET A 27 7.09 16.64 -2.28
N HIS A 28 7.20 16.14 -3.51
CA HIS A 28 6.78 14.81 -3.90
C HIS A 28 7.50 13.69 -3.13
N GLY A 29 6.80 12.57 -3.00
CA GLY A 29 7.38 11.29 -2.64
C GLY A 29 7.73 10.49 -3.88
N ILE A 30 8.53 9.44 -3.70
CA ILE A 30 9.09 8.60 -4.77
C ILE A 30 8.75 7.14 -4.49
N ILE A 31 8.09 6.51 -5.46
CA ILE A 31 7.81 5.07 -5.49
C ILE A 31 8.66 4.44 -6.60
N LEU A 32 9.33 3.34 -6.29
CA LEU A 32 10.08 2.53 -7.23
C LEU A 32 9.43 1.16 -7.36
N ILE A 33 9.21 0.73 -8.59
CA ILE A 33 8.78 -0.64 -8.91
C ILE A 33 9.93 -1.32 -9.63
N ASP A 34 10.39 -2.46 -9.09
CA ASP A 34 11.34 -3.34 -9.74
C ASP A 34 10.56 -4.45 -10.45
N LYS A 35 10.59 -4.42 -11.79
CA LYS A 35 9.88 -5.37 -12.65
C LYS A 35 10.51 -6.76 -12.67
N LEU A 36 11.80 -6.88 -12.33
CA LEU A 36 12.49 -8.17 -12.30
C LEU A 36 12.28 -8.89 -10.97
N ASN A 37 12.34 -8.15 -9.87
CA ASN A 37 12.16 -8.71 -8.53
C ASN A 37 10.70 -8.70 -8.05
N GLU A 38 9.79 -8.09 -8.83
CA GLU A 38 8.37 -7.91 -8.51
C GLU A 38 8.16 -7.22 -7.15
N THR A 39 9.01 -6.24 -6.84
CA THR A 39 8.95 -5.48 -5.59
C THR A 39 8.53 -4.04 -5.82
N VAL A 40 7.91 -3.47 -4.79
CA VAL A 40 7.58 -2.04 -4.72
C VAL A 40 8.21 -1.45 -3.48
N GLU A 41 8.88 -0.33 -3.64
CA GLU A 41 9.56 0.37 -2.55
C GLU A 41 9.23 1.87 -2.55
N ILE A 42 9.00 2.43 -1.37
CA ILE A 42 8.87 3.88 -1.18
C ILE A 42 10.27 4.42 -0.90
N LYS A 43 10.94 4.96 -1.92
CA LYS A 43 12.31 5.51 -1.79
C LYS A 43 12.35 6.81 -1.01
N LYS A 44 11.27 7.59 -1.07
CA LYS A 44 11.13 8.87 -0.37
C LYS A 44 9.66 9.10 -0.07
N MET A 45 9.33 9.39 1.19
CA MET A 45 7.98 9.83 1.52
C MET A 45 7.77 11.29 1.12
N ALA A 46 6.57 11.61 0.63
CA ALA A 46 6.16 12.99 0.42
C ALA A 46 6.07 13.73 1.76
N HIS A 47 6.22 15.06 1.75
CA HIS A 47 6.29 15.83 2.99
C HIS A 47 5.03 15.72 3.87
N ASN A 48 3.85 15.73 3.24
CA ASN A 48 2.56 15.62 3.92
C ASN A 48 2.07 14.17 4.05
N ASP A 49 2.89 13.20 3.67
CA ASP A 49 2.58 11.80 3.91
C ASP A 49 3.01 11.39 5.31
N PHE A 50 2.35 10.37 5.85
CA PHE A 50 2.64 9.85 7.17
C PHE A 50 2.52 8.34 7.15
N SER A 51 3.23 7.72 8.09
CA SER A 51 3.27 6.27 8.23
C SER A 51 2.83 5.86 9.62
N HIS A 52 2.29 4.66 9.69
CA HIS A 52 1.97 3.96 10.94
C HIS A 52 2.66 2.60 10.92
N ILE A 53 3.34 2.28 12.02
CA ILE A 53 3.88 0.93 12.21
C ILE A 53 2.76 0.09 12.78
N VAL A 54 2.28 -0.86 11.99
CA VAL A 54 1.28 -1.84 12.40
C VAL A 54 2.01 -2.95 13.15
N THR A 55 1.91 -2.91 14.48
CA THR A 55 2.60 -3.83 15.38
C THR A 55 2.03 -5.24 15.31
N VAL A 56 2.84 -6.24 15.72
CA VAL A 56 2.36 -7.63 15.87
C VAL A 56 1.17 -7.73 16.81
N ALA A 57 1.13 -6.91 17.86
CA ALA A 57 0.03 -6.89 18.82
C ALA A 57 -1.27 -6.41 18.17
N GLU A 58 -1.25 -5.26 17.48
CA GLU A 58 -2.44 -4.72 16.80
C GLU A 58 -3.00 -5.70 15.75
N GLN A 59 -2.12 -6.34 14.98
CA GLN A 59 -2.55 -7.35 13.99
C GLN A 59 -3.25 -8.54 14.65
N ASN A 60 -2.70 -9.04 15.75
CA ASN A 60 -3.27 -10.17 16.47
C ASN A 60 -4.52 -9.77 17.26
N GLU A 61 -4.63 -8.53 17.73
CA GLU A 61 -5.87 -7.98 18.31
C GLU A 61 -7.00 -7.92 17.28
N LEU A 62 -6.71 -7.41 16.07
CA LEU A 62 -7.68 -7.42 14.96
C LEU A 62 -8.13 -8.84 14.64
N ARG A 63 -7.20 -9.79 14.52
CA ARG A 63 -7.51 -11.21 14.28
C ARG A 63 -8.41 -11.78 15.37
N ASN A 64 -8.11 -11.51 16.64
CA ASN A 64 -8.91 -11.97 17.77
C ASN A 64 -10.32 -11.37 17.73
N SER A 65 -10.45 -10.07 17.44
CA SER A 65 -11.73 -9.39 17.30
C SER A 65 -12.59 -9.98 16.18
N VAL A 66 -11.99 -10.30 15.02
CA VAL A 66 -12.70 -10.99 13.92
C VAL A 66 -13.19 -12.36 14.37
N ASN A 67 -12.36 -13.13 15.07
CA ASN A 67 -12.75 -14.44 15.58
C ASN A 67 -13.83 -14.36 16.67
N ASP A 68 -13.81 -13.32 17.52
CA ASP A 68 -14.87 -13.07 18.49
C ASP A 68 -16.20 -12.75 17.81
N MET A 69 -16.22 -11.89 16.77
CA MET A 69 -17.44 -11.64 15.97
C MET A 69 -17.97 -12.92 15.32
N ARG A 70 -17.08 -13.75 14.73
CA ARG A 70 -17.49 -15.03 14.14
C ARG A 70 -18.10 -15.97 15.18
N ARG A 71 -17.54 -16.00 16.40
CA ARG A 71 -18.09 -16.79 17.51
C ARG A 71 -19.51 -16.32 17.87
N GLU A 72 -19.73 -15.02 17.94
CA GLU A 72 -21.05 -14.43 18.22
C GLU A 72 -22.07 -14.75 17.13
N GLU A 73 -21.64 -14.79 15.87
CA GLU A 73 -22.45 -15.19 14.72
C GLU A 73 -22.64 -16.71 14.58
N GLY A 74 -22.05 -17.52 15.46
CA GLY A 74 -22.09 -18.98 15.41
C GLY A 74 -21.28 -19.59 14.26
N LEU A 75 -20.37 -18.82 13.66
CA LEU A 75 -19.45 -19.26 12.62
C LEU A 75 -18.21 -19.91 13.23
N PRO A 76 -17.58 -20.86 12.52
CA PRO A 76 -16.29 -21.41 12.94
C PRO A 76 -15.22 -20.33 12.95
N LEU A 77 -14.36 -20.39 13.96
CA LEU A 77 -13.18 -19.54 14.05
C LEU A 77 -12.22 -19.84 12.90
N LEU A 78 -11.50 -18.82 12.46
CA LEU A 78 -10.43 -18.96 11.50
C LEU A 78 -9.22 -19.62 12.17
N THR A 79 -8.72 -20.68 11.53
CA THR A 79 -7.55 -21.43 11.97
C THR A 79 -6.24 -20.69 11.69
N GLU A 80 -5.12 -21.17 12.23
CA GLU A 80 -3.79 -20.63 11.89
C GLU A 80 -3.44 -20.80 10.40
N GLU A 81 -4.04 -21.78 9.71
CA GLU A 81 -3.84 -21.96 8.26
C GLU A 81 -4.64 -20.93 7.45
N GLU A 82 -5.85 -20.58 7.90
CA GLU A 82 -6.72 -19.62 7.20
C GLU A 82 -6.35 -18.16 7.50
N TRP A 83 -5.98 -17.85 8.74
CA TRP A 83 -5.51 -16.54 9.14
C TRP A 83 -4.42 -16.69 10.21
N PRO A 84 -3.15 -16.80 9.82
CA PRO A 84 -2.04 -17.00 10.74
C PRO A 84 -1.86 -15.81 11.67
N SER A 85 -1.38 -16.10 12.87
CA SER A 85 -0.93 -15.07 13.80
C SER A 85 0.25 -14.29 13.23
N ALA A 86 0.22 -12.97 13.34
CA ALA A 86 1.31 -12.13 12.90
C ALA A 86 2.56 -12.38 13.75
N THR A 87 3.72 -12.40 13.11
CA THR A 87 5.04 -12.55 13.77
C THR A 87 5.98 -11.38 13.50
N THR A 88 5.64 -10.53 12.53
CA THR A 88 6.41 -9.35 12.15
C THR A 88 5.50 -8.12 12.06
N GLU A 89 6.06 -6.96 12.40
CA GLU A 89 5.41 -5.68 12.12
C GLU A 89 5.58 -5.28 10.66
N PHE A 90 4.73 -4.38 10.18
CA PHE A 90 4.91 -3.75 8.88
C PHE A 90 4.59 -2.26 8.98
N THR A 91 5.20 -1.47 8.10
CA THR A 91 4.91 -0.05 7.99
C THR A 91 3.87 0.15 6.91
N LYS A 92 2.78 0.86 7.26
CA LYS A 92 1.77 1.30 6.32
C LYS A 92 1.93 2.79 6.08
N THR A 93 1.88 3.24 4.84
CA THR A 93 1.88 4.68 4.52
C THR A 93 0.48 5.10 4.09
N PHE A 94 0.09 6.34 4.37
CA PHE A 94 -1.27 6.75 4.06
C PHE A 94 -1.44 7.02 2.57
N PHE A 95 -0.69 7.98 2.01
CA PHE A 95 -0.87 8.37 0.61
C PHE A 95 -0.11 7.45 -0.36
N ALA A 96 1.12 7.06 -0.03
CA ALA A 96 1.91 6.22 -0.92
C ALA A 96 1.24 4.86 -1.18
N ASP A 97 0.70 4.18 -0.16
CA ASP A 97 0.04 2.89 -0.34
C ASP A 97 -1.20 3.00 -1.26
N HIS A 98 -1.95 4.10 -1.18
CA HIS A 98 -3.07 4.37 -2.09
C HIS A 98 -2.62 4.61 -3.53
N ALA A 99 -1.47 5.28 -3.74
CA ALA A 99 -0.88 5.44 -5.07
C ALA A 99 -0.37 4.10 -5.61
N ILE A 100 0.37 3.35 -4.79
CA ILE A 100 0.91 2.01 -5.12
C ILE A 100 -0.22 1.08 -5.53
N SER A 101 -1.31 1.01 -4.75
CA SER A 101 -2.45 0.15 -5.07
C SER A 101 -3.00 0.44 -6.48
N LYS A 102 -3.13 1.72 -6.85
CA LYS A 102 -3.63 2.10 -8.17
C LYS A 102 -2.64 1.80 -9.30
N ILE A 103 -1.35 2.03 -9.06
CA ILE A 103 -0.29 1.73 -10.02
C ILE A 103 -0.21 0.22 -10.28
N ILE A 104 -0.27 -0.60 -9.23
CA ILE A 104 -0.23 -2.06 -9.32
C ILE A 104 -1.49 -2.62 -9.99
N GLU A 105 -2.67 -2.04 -9.75
CA GLU A 105 -3.89 -2.41 -10.47
C GLU A 105 -3.72 -2.26 -11.99
N GLY A 106 -3.18 -1.12 -12.43
CA GLY A 106 -2.86 -0.89 -13.85
C GLY A 106 -1.81 -1.88 -14.35
N TYR A 107 -0.70 -2.04 -13.62
CA TYR A 107 0.39 -2.93 -14.01
C TYR A 107 -0.07 -4.38 -14.19
N ASN A 108 -0.85 -4.90 -13.24
CA ASN A 108 -1.42 -6.26 -13.31
C ASN A 108 -2.44 -6.42 -14.45
N SER A 109 -3.04 -5.31 -14.92
CA SER A 109 -3.92 -5.28 -16.08
C SER A 109 -3.16 -5.17 -17.41
N GLY A 110 -1.82 -5.13 -17.37
CA GLY A 110 -0.95 -4.98 -18.53
C GLY A 110 -0.73 -3.53 -18.97
N GLU A 111 -1.12 -2.56 -18.16
CA GLU A 111 -1.01 -1.13 -18.46
C GLU A 111 -0.02 -0.43 -17.51
N ILE A 112 1.00 0.22 -18.08
CA ILE A 112 1.88 1.11 -17.31
C ILE A 112 1.25 2.51 -17.30
N LEU A 113 0.56 2.84 -16.21
CA LEU A 113 -0.07 4.14 -16.02
C LEU A 113 0.98 5.26 -16.02
N LYS A 114 0.89 6.22 -16.95
CA LYS A 114 1.82 7.36 -16.99
C LYS A 114 1.51 8.41 -15.95
N GLU A 115 0.24 8.56 -15.60
CA GLU A 115 -0.25 9.43 -14.55
C GLU A 115 -1.57 8.87 -14.02
N GLY A 116 -2.00 9.33 -12.85
CA GLY A 116 -3.28 8.91 -12.30
C GLY A 116 -3.66 9.62 -11.02
N ILE A 117 -4.91 9.40 -10.63
CA ILE A 117 -5.50 9.88 -9.39
C ILE A 117 -6.11 8.67 -8.68
N SER A 118 -5.80 8.53 -7.39
CA SER A 118 -6.43 7.56 -6.51
C SER A 118 -7.26 8.33 -5.47
N VAL A 119 -8.55 8.00 -5.43
CA VAL A 119 -9.55 8.58 -4.52
C VAL A 119 -10.17 7.44 -3.72
N TRP A 120 -10.34 7.65 -2.42
CA TRP A 120 -10.94 6.71 -1.48
C TRP A 120 -12.01 7.45 -0.66
N TYR A 121 -13.07 6.74 -0.28
CA TYR A 121 -14.22 7.26 0.48
C TYR A 121 -14.45 6.42 1.73
#